data_AF-M3EIQ3-F1
#
_entry.id   AF-M3EIQ3-F1
#
_cell.length_a   1.000
_cell.length_b   1.000
_cell.length_c   1.000
_cell.angle_alpha   90.00
_cell.angle_beta   90.00
_cell.angle_gamma   90.00
#
_symmetry.space_group_name_H-M   'P 1'
#
loop_
_entity.id
_entity.type
_entity.pdbx_description
1 polymer ?
#
loop_
_entity_poly.entity_id
_entity_poly.type
_entity_poly.pdbx_seq_one_letter_code
_entity_poly.pdbx_strand_id
1 'polypeptide(L)'
;MTALHLADEGEAADLAAFLSRLLHYDRGAAVRLQAAGTALAVFGRPPSFEVLAIRSARLAKPYENGLLVTLDVTVSAGELLESVDESAGTAVVPEAVTGPPWAGVLPPRGGWRPEAGLPAPDALRAMVSTAVREFRSRTEELAPERRTRAELDRIGREIWSRTVGDTPLPVRAVHAAQSLGFLRTARTTPGAPEQATPGLFSSGAWLRLRTPYGSIAVRRAGLGAFDVSVR
;
A
#
# COMPACT_ATOMS: atom_id res chain seq x y z
N MET A 1 -17.69 10.34 -19.39
CA MET A 1 -16.91 9.97 -18.20
C MET A 1 -17.26 8.54 -17.85
N THR A 2 -16.27 7.69 -17.61
CA THR A 2 -16.52 6.26 -17.34
C THR A 2 -16.61 5.99 -15.84
N ALA A 3 -17.58 5.19 -15.43
CA ALA A 3 -17.78 4.80 -14.04
C ALA A 3 -17.28 3.38 -13.75
N LEU A 4 -16.63 3.21 -12.61
CA LEU A 4 -16.41 1.95 -11.92
C LEU A 4 -17.68 1.61 -11.13
N HIS A 5 -18.17 0.39 -11.29
CA HIS A 5 -19.27 -0.14 -10.48
C HIS A 5 -18.67 -1.13 -9.49
N LEU A 6 -18.53 -0.71 -8.23
CA LEU A 6 -18.03 -1.53 -7.14
C LEU A 6 -19.10 -2.53 -6.71
N ALA A 7 -18.67 -3.66 -6.15
CA ALA A 7 -19.58 -4.77 -5.86
C ALA A 7 -20.61 -4.42 -4.78
N ASP A 8 -20.26 -3.53 -3.84
CA ASP A 8 -21.10 -3.09 -2.73
C ASP A 8 -20.56 -1.78 -2.12
N GLU A 9 -21.35 -1.19 -1.22
CA GLU A 9 -21.00 0.00 -0.43
C GLU A 9 -19.70 -0.20 0.38
N GLY A 10 -19.44 -1.42 0.84
CA GLY A 10 -18.23 -1.75 1.60
C GLY A 10 -16.96 -1.60 0.76
N GLU A 11 -16.96 -2.07 -0.49
CA GLU A 11 -15.85 -1.87 -1.43
C GLU A 11 -15.62 -0.38 -1.72
N ALA A 12 -16.69 0.42 -1.80
CA ALA A 12 -16.63 1.87 -2.01
C ALA A 12 -16.05 2.61 -0.80
N ALA A 13 -16.57 2.33 0.40
CA ALA A 13 -16.07 2.91 1.64
C ALA A 13 -14.60 2.54 1.89
N ASP A 14 -14.19 1.30 1.60
CA ASP A 14 -12.80 0.90 1.74
C ASP A 14 -11.86 1.56 0.70
N LEU A 15 -12.33 1.78 -0.53
CA LEU A 15 -11.59 2.54 -1.53
C LEU A 15 -11.41 4.00 -1.09
N ALA A 16 -12.49 4.65 -0.67
CA ALA A 16 -12.47 6.02 -0.16
C ALA A 16 -11.52 6.15 1.05
N ALA A 17 -11.58 5.20 1.99
CA ALA A 17 -10.69 5.17 3.15
C ALA A 17 -9.22 4.97 2.76
N PHE A 18 -8.92 4.15 1.75
CA PHE A 18 -7.56 3.97 1.24
C PHE A 18 -7.02 5.26 0.61
N LEU A 19 -7.80 5.90 -0.27
CA LEU A 19 -7.43 7.17 -0.92
C LEU A 19 -7.24 8.30 0.11
N SER A 20 -8.15 8.40 1.08
CA SER A 20 -8.05 9.37 2.18
C SER A 20 -6.76 9.21 2.98
N ARG A 21 -6.33 7.96 3.26
CA ARG A 21 -5.06 7.70 3.96
C ARG A 21 -3.84 8.02 3.10
N LEU A 22 -3.90 7.82 1.78
CA LEU A 22 -2.81 8.27 0.89
C LEU A 22 -2.71 9.80 0.89
N LEU A 23 -3.86 10.48 0.75
CA LEU A 23 -3.94 11.95 0.72
C LEU A 23 -3.55 12.60 2.05
N HIS A 24 -3.66 11.88 3.16
CA HIS A 24 -3.13 12.32 4.45
C HIS A 24 -1.60 12.50 4.42
N TYR A 25 -0.87 11.64 3.69
CA TYR A 25 0.57 11.72 3.55
C TYR A 25 1.02 12.64 2.40
N ASP A 26 0.25 12.70 1.33
CA ASP A 26 0.55 13.53 0.15
C ASP A 26 -0.76 14.04 -0.48
N ARG A 27 -1.02 15.34 -0.35
CA ARG A 27 -2.21 15.97 -0.94
C ARG A 27 -2.21 15.93 -2.47
N GLY A 28 -1.04 15.78 -3.10
CA GLY A 28 -0.88 15.65 -4.54
C GLY A 28 -0.76 14.19 -5.01
N ALA A 29 -1.11 13.21 -4.18
CA ALA A 29 -0.95 11.80 -4.51
C ALA A 29 -1.68 11.44 -5.82
N ALA A 30 -0.96 10.76 -6.71
CA ALA A 30 -1.56 10.05 -7.83
C ALA A 30 -1.73 8.56 -7.50
N VAL A 31 -2.71 7.91 -8.11
CA VAL A 31 -2.88 6.45 -8.04
C VAL A 31 -2.96 5.86 -9.43
N ARG A 32 -2.42 4.66 -9.59
CA ARG A 32 -2.55 3.88 -10.82
C ARG A 32 -3.67 2.86 -10.64
N LEU A 33 -4.64 2.87 -11.55
CA LEU A 33 -5.77 1.96 -11.58
C LEU A 33 -5.50 0.90 -12.63
N GLN A 34 -5.61 -0.37 -12.26
CA GLN A 34 -5.63 -1.48 -13.20
C GLN A 34 -6.89 -2.32 -12.99
N ALA A 35 -7.75 -2.44 -14.00
CA ALA A 35 -8.91 -3.32 -13.96
C ALA A 35 -8.79 -4.44 -14.99
N ALA A 36 -9.13 -5.66 -14.58
CA ALA A 36 -9.22 -6.82 -15.45
C ALA A 36 -10.35 -7.74 -14.98
N GLY A 37 -11.28 -8.07 -15.87
CA GLY A 37 -12.52 -8.75 -15.47
C GLY A 37 -13.26 -7.92 -14.41
N THR A 38 -13.59 -8.54 -13.28
CA THR A 38 -14.28 -7.91 -12.14
C THR A 38 -13.34 -7.49 -11.00
N ALA A 39 -12.03 -7.46 -11.24
CA ALA A 39 -11.06 -7.03 -10.24
C ALA A 39 -10.47 -5.66 -10.62
N LEU A 40 -10.49 -4.74 -9.68
CA LEU A 40 -9.77 -3.48 -9.71
C LEU A 40 -8.58 -3.56 -8.75
N ALA A 41 -7.41 -3.08 -9.18
CA ALA A 41 -6.26 -2.83 -8.33
C ALA A 41 -5.91 -1.34 -8.37
N VAL A 42 -5.86 -0.72 -7.20
CA VAL A 42 -5.48 0.68 -7.00
C VAL A 42 -4.12 0.70 -6.33
N PHE A 43 -3.11 1.17 -7.07
CA PHE A 43 -1.74 1.30 -6.61
C PHE A 43 -1.49 2.73 -6.17
N GLY A 44 -0.87 2.90 -5.01
CA GLY A 44 -0.37 4.19 -4.52
C GLY A 44 0.99 4.02 -3.85
N ARG A 45 1.71 5.13 -3.70
CA ARG A 45 3.00 5.17 -3.00
C ARG A 45 2.94 6.25 -1.92
N PRO A 46 2.81 5.91 -0.64
CA PRO A 46 2.97 6.91 0.41
C PRO A 46 4.47 7.33 0.46
N PRO A 47 4.78 8.62 0.33
CA PRO A 47 6.15 9.09 0.08
C PRO A 47 7.16 8.68 1.16
N SER A 48 6.73 8.59 2.42
CA SER A 48 7.61 8.30 3.57
C SER A 48 8.09 6.86 3.68
N PHE A 49 7.54 5.92 2.90
CA PHE A 49 7.77 4.49 3.14
C PHE A 49 8.56 3.78 2.04
N GLU A 50 8.76 4.40 0.88
CA GLU A 50 9.38 3.79 -0.29
C GLU A 50 8.75 2.44 -0.72
N VAL A 51 7.44 2.26 -0.47
CA VAL A 51 6.70 1.03 -0.80
C VAL A 51 5.59 1.30 -1.80
N LEU A 52 5.06 0.25 -2.43
CA LEU A 52 3.79 0.32 -3.14
C LEU A 52 2.68 -0.25 -2.28
N ALA A 53 1.67 0.56 -2.01
CA ALA A 53 0.43 0.12 -1.38
C ALA A 53 -0.59 -0.22 -2.46
N ILE A 54 -1.31 -1.32 -2.24
CA ILE A 54 -2.24 -1.87 -3.22
C ILE A 54 -3.55 -2.18 -2.50
N ARG A 55 -4.62 -1.50 -2.91
CA ARG A 55 -5.98 -1.87 -2.54
C ARG A 55 -6.64 -2.51 -3.76
N SER A 56 -7.08 -3.76 -3.62
CA SER A 56 -7.93 -4.39 -4.63
C SER A 56 -9.40 -4.15 -4.30
N ALA A 57 -10.26 -3.91 -5.28
CA ALA A 57 -11.70 -3.86 -5.07
C ALA A 57 -12.40 -4.80 -6.04
N ARG A 58 -13.55 -5.35 -5.64
CA ARG A 58 -14.41 -6.11 -6.53
C ARG A 58 -15.33 -5.15 -7.29
N LEU A 59 -15.47 -5.40 -8.58
CA LEU A 59 -16.43 -4.72 -9.45
C LEU A 59 -17.69 -5.57 -9.59
N ALA A 60 -18.86 -4.94 -9.56
CA ALA A 60 -20.16 -5.59 -9.80
C ALA A 60 -20.29 -6.13 -11.23
N LYS A 61 -19.61 -5.50 -12.18
CA LYS A 61 -19.49 -5.92 -13.58
C LYS A 61 -18.10 -5.58 -14.12
N PRO A 62 -17.64 -6.24 -15.19
CA PRO A 62 -16.41 -5.83 -15.86
C PRO A 62 -16.44 -4.35 -16.26
N TYR A 63 -15.26 -3.74 -16.32
CA TYR A 63 -15.12 -2.33 -16.71
C TYR A 63 -15.71 -2.06 -18.11
N GLU A 64 -16.42 -0.94 -18.22
CA GLU A 64 -17.19 -0.48 -19.38
C GLU A 64 -18.20 -1.48 -19.92
N ASN A 65 -17.80 -2.53 -20.66
CA ASN A 65 -18.70 -3.54 -21.25
C ASN A 65 -17.99 -4.84 -21.71
N GLY A 66 -16.87 -5.26 -21.11
CA GLY A 66 -16.33 -6.57 -21.51
C GLY A 66 -15.12 -7.09 -20.75
N LEU A 67 -15.01 -8.42 -20.71
CA LEU A 67 -13.84 -9.15 -20.20
C LEU A 67 -12.53 -8.79 -20.93
N LEU A 68 -12.63 -8.21 -22.13
CA LEU A 68 -11.49 -7.80 -22.96
C LEU A 68 -11.07 -6.33 -22.76
N VAL A 69 -11.90 -5.50 -22.11
CA VAL A 69 -11.56 -4.11 -21.84
C VAL A 69 -10.81 -4.05 -20.51
N THR A 70 -9.56 -3.63 -20.56
CA THR A 70 -8.74 -3.40 -19.37
C THR A 70 -8.60 -1.91 -19.11
N LEU A 71 -8.77 -1.50 -17.86
CA LEU A 71 -8.37 -0.18 -17.41
C LEU A 71 -6.88 -0.24 -17.02
N ASP A 72 -6.08 0.69 -17.50
CA ASP A 72 -4.73 0.96 -16.99
C ASP A 72 -4.41 2.44 -17.12
N VAL A 73 -4.70 3.20 -16.06
CA VAL A 73 -4.61 4.67 -16.06
C VAL A 73 -4.02 5.16 -14.76
N THR A 74 -3.31 6.29 -14.79
CA THR A 74 -2.89 7.01 -13.59
C THR A 74 -3.73 8.27 -13.46
N VAL A 75 -4.31 8.49 -12.28
CA VAL A 75 -5.26 9.58 -11.99
C VAL A 75 -4.91 10.27 -10.68
N SER A 76 -5.47 11.47 -10.45
CA SER A 76 -5.44 12.13 -9.15
C SER A 76 -6.17 11.29 -8.09
N ALA A 77 -5.53 11.04 -6.94
CA ALA A 77 -6.19 10.34 -5.83
C ALA A 77 -7.30 11.20 -5.20
N GLY A 78 -7.14 12.53 -5.23
CA GLY A 78 -8.13 13.48 -4.72
C GLY A 78 -9.40 13.48 -5.56
N GLU A 79 -9.27 13.65 -6.88
CA GLU A 79 -10.42 13.64 -7.79
C GLU A 79 -11.12 12.27 -7.80
N LEU A 80 -10.34 11.18 -7.71
CA LEU A 80 -10.94 9.84 -7.60
C LEU A 80 -11.69 9.69 -6.27
N LEU A 81 -11.19 10.24 -5.17
CA LEU A 81 -11.88 10.18 -3.88
C LEU A 81 -13.20 10.98 -3.93
N GLU A 82 -13.16 12.19 -4.49
CA GLU A 82 -14.34 13.05 -4.63
C GLU A 82 -15.42 12.44 -5.53
N SER A 83 -15.03 11.55 -6.44
CA SER A 83 -15.96 10.88 -7.35
C SER A 83 -16.59 9.61 -6.78
N VAL A 84 -16.14 9.13 -5.61
CA VAL A 84 -16.71 7.93 -4.98
C VAL A 84 -18.08 8.27 -4.39
N ASP A 85 -19.11 7.62 -4.91
CA ASP A 85 -20.42 7.52 -4.27
C ASP A 85 -20.46 6.19 -3.50
N GLU A 86 -20.23 6.28 -2.19
CA GLU A 86 -20.24 5.11 -1.30
C GLU A 86 -21.61 4.40 -1.32
N SER A 87 -22.70 5.17 -1.29
CA SER A 87 -24.06 4.63 -1.23
C SER A 87 -24.47 3.93 -2.52
N ALA A 88 -24.06 4.46 -3.68
CA ALA A 88 -24.32 3.85 -4.97
C ALA A 88 -23.31 2.76 -5.34
N GLY A 89 -22.21 2.63 -4.59
CA GLY A 89 -21.12 1.73 -4.93
C GLY A 89 -20.47 2.08 -6.27
N THR A 90 -20.30 3.37 -6.57
CA THR A 90 -19.72 3.81 -7.85
C THR A 90 -18.58 4.79 -7.67
N ALA A 91 -17.69 4.89 -8.66
CA ALA A 91 -16.67 5.92 -8.72
C ALA A 91 -16.41 6.31 -10.18
N VAL A 92 -16.37 7.60 -10.48
CA VAL A 92 -15.99 8.06 -11.83
C VAL A 92 -14.48 8.05 -11.96
N VAL A 93 -13.95 7.46 -13.03
CA VAL A 93 -12.52 7.50 -13.33
C VAL A 93 -12.16 8.92 -13.80
N PRO A 94 -11.30 9.66 -13.08
CA PRO A 94 -10.88 11.00 -13.48
C PRO A 94 -10.05 10.99 -14.76
N GLU A 95 -9.73 12.19 -15.27
CA GLU A 95 -8.81 12.33 -16.39
C GLU A 95 -7.41 11.78 -16.05
N ALA A 96 -6.75 11.23 -17.07
CA ALA A 96 -5.43 10.69 -16.92
C ALA A 96 -4.42 11.81 -16.65
N VAL A 97 -3.57 11.62 -15.65
CA VAL A 97 -2.47 12.53 -15.33
C VAL A 97 -1.13 11.91 -15.69
N THR A 98 -0.12 12.74 -15.92
CA THR A 98 1.27 12.26 -15.97
C THR A 98 1.64 11.71 -14.59
N GLY A 99 1.75 10.39 -14.51
CA GLY A 99 2.02 9.70 -13.26
C GLY A 99 3.46 9.94 -12.74
N PRO A 100 3.67 9.87 -11.42
CA PRO A 100 5.01 9.89 -10.84
C PRO A 100 5.84 8.67 -11.31
N PRO A 101 7.18 8.72 -11.23
CA PRO A 101 8.05 7.68 -11.80
C PRO A 101 7.75 6.25 -11.33
N TRP A 102 7.31 6.08 -10.07
CA TRP A 102 6.96 4.78 -9.53
C TRP A 102 5.78 4.12 -10.26
N ALA A 103 4.90 4.90 -10.90
CA ALA A 103 3.72 4.38 -11.60
C ALA A 103 4.13 3.45 -12.75
N GLY A 104 5.33 3.60 -13.31
CA GLY A 104 5.90 2.69 -14.32
C GLY A 104 6.49 1.39 -13.77
N VAL A 105 6.61 1.25 -12.44
CA VAL A 105 7.31 0.13 -11.78
C VAL A 105 6.35 -0.63 -10.88
N LEU A 106 5.41 -1.37 -11.47
CA LEU A 106 4.43 -2.16 -10.72
C LEU A 106 4.91 -3.61 -10.46
N PRO A 107 4.44 -4.24 -9.37
CA PRO A 107 4.70 -5.65 -9.11
C PRO A 107 3.94 -6.55 -10.10
N PRO A 108 4.43 -7.77 -10.38
CA PRO A 108 3.77 -8.70 -11.29
C PRO A 108 2.38 -9.09 -10.78
N ARG A 109 1.45 -9.35 -11.71
CA ARG A 109 0.08 -9.78 -11.39
C ARG A 109 0.06 -11.19 -10.77
N GLY A 110 0.83 -12.11 -11.33
CA GLY A 110 0.93 -13.50 -10.90
C GLY A 110 2.35 -13.96 -10.56
N GLY A 111 2.52 -15.27 -10.37
CA GLY A 111 3.81 -15.89 -10.05
C GLY A 111 4.24 -15.77 -8.59
N TRP A 112 3.30 -15.43 -7.70
CA TRP A 112 3.57 -15.28 -6.26
C TRP A 112 3.70 -16.63 -5.58
N ARG A 113 4.79 -16.80 -4.82
CA ARG A 113 5.03 -17.97 -3.97
C ARG A 113 5.01 -17.56 -2.50
N PRO A 114 4.37 -18.33 -1.61
CA PRO A 114 4.39 -18.02 -0.18
C PRO A 114 5.81 -18.11 0.37
N GLU A 115 6.13 -17.23 1.30
CA GLU A 115 7.38 -17.21 2.07
C GLU A 115 7.06 -17.50 3.54
N ALA A 116 7.85 -18.38 4.15
CA ALA A 116 7.72 -18.72 5.57
C ALA A 116 8.37 -17.66 6.47
N GLY A 117 8.11 -17.76 7.79
CA GLY A 117 8.80 -16.94 8.80
C GLY A 117 8.16 -15.58 9.10
N LEU A 118 7.02 -15.25 8.49
CA LEU A 118 6.29 -14.04 8.85
C LEU A 118 5.71 -14.17 10.27
N PRO A 119 6.04 -13.26 11.21
CA PRO A 119 5.46 -13.27 12.55
C PRO A 119 3.94 -13.07 12.56
N ALA A 120 3.30 -13.47 13.65
CA ALA A 120 1.87 -13.25 13.88
C ALA A 120 1.50 -11.75 13.87
N PRO A 121 0.25 -11.39 13.55
CA PRO A 121 -0.19 -9.98 13.44
C PRO A 121 0.12 -9.10 14.65
N ASP A 122 -0.06 -9.63 15.87
CA ASP A 122 0.26 -8.90 17.09
C ASP A 122 1.76 -8.61 17.23
N ALA A 123 2.60 -9.58 16.86
CA ALA A 123 4.05 -9.41 16.86
C ALA A 123 4.48 -8.38 15.81
N LEU A 124 3.85 -8.36 14.63
CA LEU A 124 4.09 -7.34 13.60
C LEU A 124 3.78 -5.93 14.13
N ARG A 125 2.63 -5.75 14.79
CA ARG A 125 2.23 -4.47 15.40
C ARG A 125 3.19 -4.06 16.53
N ALA A 126 3.54 -4.99 17.42
CA ALA A 126 4.47 -4.74 18.51
C ALA A 126 5.88 -4.35 18.00
N MET A 127 6.32 -4.95 16.90
CA MET A 127 7.57 -4.62 16.23
C MET A 127 7.55 -3.18 15.69
N VAL A 128 6.48 -2.77 15.01
CA VAL A 128 6.33 -1.38 14.54
C VAL A 128 6.33 -0.41 15.72
N SER A 129 5.56 -0.67 16.77
CA SER A 129 5.55 0.17 17.97
C SER A 129 6.93 0.30 18.61
N THR A 130 7.72 -0.78 18.62
CA THR A 130 9.10 -0.75 19.13
C THR A 130 10.03 0.06 18.25
N ALA A 131 9.96 -0.11 16.93
CA ALA A 131 10.74 0.69 15.98
C ALA A 131 10.40 2.19 16.06
N VAL A 132 9.11 2.55 16.21
CA VAL A 132 8.68 3.94 16.41
C VAL A 132 9.24 4.52 17.71
N ARG A 133 9.17 3.78 18.84
CA ARG A 133 9.76 4.23 20.11
C ARG A 133 11.26 4.42 20.00
N GLU A 134 11.96 3.49 19.36
CA GLU A 134 13.41 3.58 19.16
C GLU A 134 13.78 4.79 18.30
N PHE A 135 13.07 5.01 17.18
CA PHE A 135 13.29 6.19 16.33
C PHE A 135 13.14 7.47 17.15
N ARG A 136 12.04 7.59 17.90
CA ARG A 136 11.80 8.76 18.76
C ARG A 136 12.92 8.98 19.77
N SER A 137 13.29 7.95 20.55
CA SER A 137 14.37 8.00 21.55
C SER A 137 15.67 8.50 20.94
N ARG A 138 16.11 7.88 19.84
CA ARG A 138 17.35 8.27 19.17
C ARG A 138 17.33 9.68 18.63
N THR A 139 16.18 10.15 18.13
CA THR A 139 16.05 11.54 17.64
C THR A 139 16.04 12.56 18.77
N GLU A 140 15.48 12.20 19.94
CA GLU A 140 15.47 13.05 21.13
C GLU A 140 16.85 13.14 21.80
N GLU A 141 17.63 12.06 21.77
CA GLU A 141 19.00 12.01 22.28
C GLU A 141 20.02 12.79 21.44
N LEU A 142 19.67 13.18 20.20
CA LEU A 142 20.54 14.01 19.37
C LEU A 142 20.72 15.40 19.97
N ALA A 143 21.97 15.84 20.07
CA ALA A 143 22.31 17.23 20.33
C ALA A 143 21.68 18.15 19.26
N PRO A 144 21.24 19.38 19.59
CA PRO A 144 20.55 20.28 18.66
C PRO A 144 21.27 20.47 17.32
N GLU A 145 22.60 20.54 17.34
CA GLU A 145 23.46 20.76 16.16
C GLU A 145 23.47 19.55 15.22
N ARG A 146 23.16 18.35 15.76
CA ARG A 146 23.12 17.09 15.00
C ARG A 146 21.72 16.71 14.52
N ARG A 147 20.66 17.44 14.93
CA ARG A 147 19.26 17.22 14.49
C ARG A 147 19.02 17.72 13.06
N THR A 148 19.86 17.28 12.14
CA THR A 148 19.77 17.61 10.71
C THR A 148 18.89 16.60 9.99
N ARG A 149 18.31 17.00 8.84
CA ARG A 149 17.51 16.10 7.99
C ARG A 149 18.29 14.83 7.62
N ALA A 150 19.56 14.97 7.27
CA ALA A 150 20.42 13.86 6.90
C ALA A 150 20.59 12.82 8.03
N GLU A 151 20.74 13.29 9.27
CA GLU A 151 20.88 12.41 10.43
C GLU A 151 19.57 11.70 10.77
N LEU A 152 18.45 12.42 10.71
CA LEU A 152 17.11 11.83 10.88
C LEU A 152 16.84 10.75 9.81
N ASP A 153 17.18 11.04 8.56
CA ASP A 153 17.04 10.08 7.46
C ASP A 153 17.97 8.88 7.64
N ARG A 154 19.18 9.08 8.18
CA ARG A 154 20.11 7.98 8.50
C ARG A 154 19.55 7.07 9.58
N ILE A 155 19.07 7.62 10.70
CA ILE A 155 18.43 6.85 11.80
C ILE A 155 17.20 6.12 11.26
N GLY A 156 16.37 6.82 10.49
CA GLY A 156 15.19 6.25 9.86
C GLY A 156 15.55 5.06 8.96
N ARG A 157 16.47 5.25 8.01
CA ARG A 157 16.92 4.16 7.13
C ARG A 157 17.44 2.97 7.92
N GLU A 158 18.23 3.18 8.97
CA GLU A 158 18.74 2.09 9.81
C GLU A 158 17.61 1.28 10.46
N ILE A 159 16.64 1.94 11.09
CA ILE A 159 15.54 1.27 11.80
C ILE A 159 14.57 0.60 10.82
N TRP A 160 14.15 1.34 9.80
CA TRP A 160 13.08 0.92 8.90
C TRP A 160 13.54 -0.08 7.83
N SER A 161 14.84 -0.28 7.64
CA SER A 161 15.41 -1.29 6.75
C SER A 161 15.66 -2.65 7.40
N ARG A 162 15.56 -2.75 8.72
CA ARG A 162 15.69 -4.03 9.44
C ARG A 162 14.67 -5.03 8.93
N THR A 163 15.05 -6.30 8.93
CA THR A 163 14.20 -7.41 8.51
C THR A 163 13.19 -7.78 9.59
N VAL A 164 12.05 -8.31 9.15
CA VAL A 164 10.96 -8.76 10.01
C VAL A 164 11.12 -10.26 10.24
N GLY A 165 11.44 -10.64 11.49
CA GLY A 165 11.78 -12.02 11.81
C GLY A 165 12.93 -12.53 10.94
N ASP A 166 12.81 -13.77 10.46
CA ASP A 166 13.80 -14.39 9.56
C ASP A 166 13.53 -14.12 8.08
N THR A 167 12.64 -13.15 7.77
CA THR A 167 12.22 -12.86 6.40
C THR A 167 13.00 -11.69 5.80
N PRO A 168 13.11 -11.60 4.46
CA PRO A 168 13.69 -10.42 3.81
C PRO A 168 12.74 -9.20 3.79
N LEU A 169 11.56 -9.27 4.44
CA LEU A 169 10.61 -8.16 4.48
C LEU A 169 11.14 -7.05 5.42
N PRO A 170 11.27 -5.80 4.97
CA PRO A 170 11.73 -4.73 5.84
C PRO A 170 10.61 -4.21 6.75
N VAL A 171 10.96 -3.74 7.95
CA VAL A 171 10.02 -3.16 8.92
C VAL A 171 9.19 -2.03 8.31
N ARG A 172 9.75 -1.22 7.39
CA ARG A 172 9.01 -0.16 6.68
C ARG A 172 7.75 -0.65 5.97
N ALA A 173 7.77 -1.87 5.43
CA ALA A 173 6.61 -2.44 4.74
C ALA A 173 5.48 -2.74 5.74
N VAL A 174 5.82 -3.22 6.93
CA VAL A 174 4.86 -3.47 8.01
C VAL A 174 4.34 -2.16 8.59
N HIS A 175 5.22 -1.17 8.77
CA HIS A 175 4.84 0.17 9.22
C HIS A 175 3.87 0.83 8.22
N ALA A 176 4.16 0.76 6.92
CA ALA A 176 3.25 1.26 5.88
C ALA A 176 1.89 0.54 5.92
N ALA A 177 1.89 -0.79 6.08
CA ALA A 177 0.66 -1.56 6.22
C ALA A 177 -0.14 -1.13 7.45
N GLN A 178 0.51 -0.85 8.59
CA GLN A 178 -0.17 -0.34 9.78
C GLN A 178 -0.74 1.06 9.53
N SER A 179 0.06 1.98 8.98
CA SER A 179 -0.32 3.36 8.69
C SER A 179 -1.49 3.48 7.71
N LEU A 180 -1.56 2.58 6.73
CA LEU A 180 -2.66 2.53 5.75
C LEU A 180 -3.85 1.70 6.24
N GLY A 181 -3.81 1.19 7.47
CA GLY A 181 -4.90 0.42 8.08
C GLY A 181 -5.08 -0.98 7.48
N PHE A 182 -4.01 -1.59 6.99
CA PHE A 182 -4.00 -2.97 6.46
C PHE A 182 -3.76 -4.03 7.55
N LEU A 183 -3.19 -3.67 8.70
CA LEU A 183 -2.96 -4.56 9.83
C LEU A 183 -4.03 -4.45 10.92
N ARG A 184 -5.31 -4.34 10.52
CA ARG A 184 -6.42 -4.25 11.50
C ARG A 184 -6.48 -5.54 12.32
N THR A 185 -6.78 -5.41 13.61
CA THR A 185 -7.20 -6.55 14.41
C THR A 185 -8.55 -6.98 13.85
N ALA A 186 -8.61 -8.16 13.21
CA ALA A 186 -9.89 -8.76 12.92
C ALA A 186 -10.64 -8.81 14.26
N ARG A 187 -11.80 -8.15 14.36
CA ARG A 187 -12.72 -8.47 15.46
C ARG A 187 -12.96 -9.96 15.32
N THR A 188 -12.47 -10.73 16.28
CA THR A 188 -12.52 -12.19 16.24
C THR A 188 -13.98 -12.61 16.24
N THR A 189 -14.58 -12.71 15.06
CA THR A 189 -15.84 -13.41 14.87
C THR A 189 -15.50 -14.90 14.88
N PRO A 190 -16.04 -15.69 15.82
CA PRO A 190 -15.84 -17.13 15.80
C PRO A 190 -16.30 -17.69 14.44
N GLY A 191 -15.41 -18.40 13.73
CA GLY A 191 -15.69 -18.97 12.41
C GLY A 191 -15.21 -18.16 11.19
N ALA A 192 -14.47 -17.05 11.38
CA ALA A 192 -13.86 -16.34 10.26
C ALA A 192 -12.79 -17.20 9.55
N PRO A 193 -12.74 -17.23 8.20
CA PRO A 193 -11.83 -18.07 7.45
C PRO A 193 -10.35 -17.71 7.69
N GLU A 194 -9.46 -18.71 7.56
CA GLU A 194 -8.00 -18.63 7.71
C GLU A 194 -7.33 -17.55 6.83
N GLN A 195 -8.04 -17.09 5.77
CA GLN A 195 -7.69 -15.93 4.94
C GLN A 195 -7.68 -14.58 5.71
N ALA A 196 -8.06 -14.55 6.99
CA ALA A 196 -8.00 -13.38 7.85
C ALA A 196 -6.56 -13.04 8.33
N THR A 197 -5.56 -13.88 8.04
CA THR A 197 -4.18 -13.66 8.50
C THR A 197 -3.27 -13.05 7.41
N PRO A 198 -2.36 -12.14 7.79
CA PRO A 198 -1.32 -11.65 6.90
C PRO A 198 -0.43 -12.78 6.39
N GLY A 199 -0.04 -12.70 5.11
CA GLY A 199 0.90 -13.63 4.49
C GLY A 199 1.99 -12.90 3.71
N LEU A 200 3.18 -13.48 3.68
CA LEU A 200 4.30 -12.97 2.89
C LEU A 200 4.43 -13.80 1.61
N PHE A 201 4.64 -13.11 0.49
CA PHE A 201 4.82 -13.73 -0.82
C PHE A 201 6.00 -13.12 -1.56
N SER A 202 6.61 -13.86 -2.47
CA SER A 202 7.65 -13.38 -3.37
C SER A 202 7.38 -13.70 -4.84
N SER A 203 7.90 -12.85 -5.72
CA SER A 203 7.90 -13.05 -7.17
C SER A 203 9.07 -12.29 -7.79
N GLY A 204 10.10 -13.00 -8.22
CA GLY A 204 11.36 -12.40 -8.71
C GLY A 204 11.98 -11.46 -7.67
N ALA A 205 12.18 -10.20 -8.04
CA ALA A 205 12.72 -9.16 -7.16
C ALA A 205 11.69 -8.57 -6.17
N TRP A 206 10.44 -9.04 -6.16
CA TRP A 206 9.37 -8.48 -5.34
C TRP A 206 9.07 -9.32 -4.11
N LEU A 207 8.75 -8.62 -3.02
CA LEU A 207 8.05 -9.14 -1.85
C LEU A 207 6.68 -8.48 -1.76
N ARG A 208 5.68 -9.21 -1.28
CA ARG A 208 4.33 -8.70 -1.02
C ARG A 208 3.85 -9.19 0.34
N LEU A 209 3.64 -8.26 1.25
CA LEU A 209 2.86 -8.47 2.47
C LEU A 209 1.38 -8.34 2.11
N ARG A 210 0.65 -9.45 2.09
CA ARG A 210 -0.80 -9.47 1.81
C ARG A 210 -1.56 -9.53 3.11
N THR A 211 -2.64 -8.76 3.20
CA THR A 211 -3.61 -8.77 4.31
C THR A 211 -5.02 -8.81 3.73
N PRO A 212 -6.06 -9.05 4.55
CA PRO A 212 -7.46 -8.95 4.11
C PRO A 212 -7.86 -7.55 3.60
N TYR A 213 -7.17 -6.50 4.05
CA TYR A 213 -7.56 -5.11 3.83
C TYR A 213 -6.73 -4.41 2.74
N GLY A 214 -5.74 -5.10 2.18
CA GLY A 214 -4.80 -4.55 1.20
C GLY A 214 -3.45 -5.26 1.23
N SER A 215 -2.53 -4.81 0.39
CA SER A 215 -1.17 -5.37 0.37
C SER A 215 -0.11 -4.29 0.19
N ILE A 216 1.08 -4.57 0.71
CA ILE A 216 2.27 -3.76 0.52
C ILE A 216 3.27 -4.56 -0.32
N ALA A 217 3.75 -3.98 -1.40
CA ALA A 217 4.78 -4.55 -2.24
C ALA A 217 6.08 -3.74 -2.16
N VAL A 218 7.20 -4.44 -2.04
CA VAL A 218 8.55 -3.85 -2.02
C VAL A 218 9.48 -4.63 -2.93
N ARG A 219 10.50 -3.97 -3.46
CA ARG A 219 11.62 -4.64 -4.15
C ARG A 219 12.67 -5.10 -3.13
N ARG A 220 13.22 -6.30 -3.35
CA ARG A 220 14.28 -6.92 -2.53
C ARG A 220 15.61 -6.18 -2.65
N ALA A 221 15.88 -5.53 -3.78
CA ALA A 221 17.11 -4.78 -4.00
C ALA A 221 16.92 -3.29 -3.67
N GLY A 222 17.57 -2.84 -2.59
CA GLY A 222 17.99 -1.45 -2.33
C GLY A 222 16.92 -0.43 -1.93
N LEU A 223 17.16 0.28 -0.82
CA LEU A 223 16.58 1.61 -0.55
C LEU A 223 16.80 2.48 -1.79
N GLY A 224 15.74 3.11 -2.31
CA GLY A 224 15.79 3.92 -3.54
C GLY A 224 15.40 3.24 -4.86
N ALA A 225 14.93 1.98 -4.88
CA ALA A 225 14.54 1.29 -6.14
C ALA A 225 13.37 1.93 -6.93
N PHE A 226 12.73 2.95 -6.35
CA PHE A 226 11.65 3.71 -6.98
C PHE A 226 11.98 5.20 -7.13
N ASP A 227 13.14 5.65 -6.61
CA ASP A 227 13.63 6.99 -6.86
C ASP A 227 14.31 6.99 -8.23
N VAL A 228 13.55 7.37 -9.25
CA VAL A 228 14.15 7.86 -10.48
C VAL A 228 14.57 9.29 -10.18
N SER A 229 15.83 9.49 -9.80
CA SER A 229 16.41 10.83 -9.73
C SER A 229 16.40 11.40 -11.14
N VAL A 230 15.54 12.38 -11.41
CA VAL A 230 15.72 13.26 -12.57
C VAL A 230 16.95 14.10 -12.26
N ARG A 231 18.03 13.88 -13.03
CA ARG A 231 19.16 14.80 -13.10
C ARG A 231 18.80 15.98 -13.97
#